data_AF-A0A6I5C0M2-F1
#
_entry.id   AF-A0A6I5C0M2-F1
#
_cell.length_a   1.000
_cell.length_b   1.000
_cell.length_c   1.000
_cell.angle_alpha   90.00
_cell.angle_beta   90.00
_cell.angle_gamma   90.00
#
_symmetry.space_group_name_H-M   'P 1'
#
loop_
_entity.id
_entity.type
_entity.pdbx_description
1 polymer ?
#
loop_
_entity_poly.entity_id
_entity_poly.type
_entity_poly.pdbx_seq_one_letter_code
_entity_poly.pdbx_strand_id
1 'polypeptide(L)'
;HRAPEPLPPAVESAASHSERVVDATAAGQAYTALATVEELLKDWDEGGPNVLRAGGLSVRDLKRAAVALDVAEPVAAFWIELAYAAGLLASDGDVDERYAATPAYDEWRERPAAERWALLAQTWLAATRTPGVAGGRDAKDRVLSALGPGLDRSAAPEVRHRV
;
A
#
# COMPACT_ATOMS: atom_id res chain seq x y z
N HIS A 1 -48.00 8.09 -5.34
CA HIS A 1 -46.74 7.75 -6.04
C HIS A 1 -45.87 6.93 -5.10
N ARG A 2 -45.56 5.66 -5.44
CA ARG A 2 -44.57 4.83 -4.74
C ARG A 2 -43.22 5.14 -5.39
N ALA A 3 -42.26 5.64 -4.62
CA ALA A 3 -40.89 5.80 -5.11
C ALA A 3 -40.24 4.40 -5.13
N PRO A 4 -39.77 3.89 -6.28
CA PRO A 4 -38.97 2.68 -6.29
C PRO A 4 -37.58 3.02 -5.72
N GLU A 5 -37.26 2.47 -4.54
CA GLU A 5 -35.89 2.46 -4.03
C GLU A 5 -35.12 1.36 -4.79
N PRO A 6 -34.04 1.70 -5.52
CA PRO A 6 -33.20 0.70 -6.14
C PRO A 6 -32.47 -0.07 -5.03
N LEU A 7 -32.85 -1.33 -4.83
CA LEU A 7 -32.05 -2.25 -4.02
C LEU A 7 -30.78 -2.59 -4.81
N PRO A 8 -29.59 -2.52 -4.19
CA PRO A 8 -28.37 -2.98 -4.84
C PRO A 8 -28.52 -4.46 -5.22
N PRO A 9 -28.00 -4.88 -6.39
CA PRO A 9 -28.04 -6.28 -6.78
C PRO A 9 -27.34 -7.15 -5.73
N ALA A 10 -27.87 -8.35 -5.51
CA ALA A 10 -27.24 -9.30 -4.60
C ALA A 10 -25.81 -9.60 -5.10
N VAL A 11 -24.84 -9.50 -4.20
CA VAL A 11 -23.46 -9.89 -4.50
C VAL A 11 -23.41 -11.40 -4.53
N GLU A 12 -23.46 -11.98 -5.71
CA GLU A 12 -23.32 -13.43 -5.91
C GLU A 12 -21.85 -13.80 -6.08
N SER A 13 -21.45 -14.95 -5.52
CA SER A 13 -20.10 -15.46 -5.71
C SER A 13 -19.91 -15.89 -7.17
N ALA A 14 -18.98 -15.23 -7.87
CA ALA A 14 -18.70 -15.53 -9.28
C ALA A 14 -18.20 -16.97 -9.50
N ALA A 15 -17.59 -17.58 -8.46
CA ALA A 15 -17.20 -18.98 -8.43
C ALA A 15 -17.03 -19.47 -6.98
N SER A 16 -17.27 -20.77 -6.75
CA SER A 16 -16.98 -21.45 -5.49
C SER A 16 -15.76 -22.34 -5.67
N HIS A 17 -14.73 -22.14 -4.84
CA HIS A 17 -13.52 -22.96 -4.83
C HIS A 17 -13.46 -23.79 -3.56
N SER A 18 -12.78 -24.94 -3.58
CA SER A 18 -12.58 -25.74 -2.37
C SER A 18 -11.70 -24.98 -1.37
N GLU A 19 -11.99 -25.06 -0.07
CA GLU A 19 -11.24 -24.41 1.01
C GLU A 19 -9.72 -24.60 0.89
N ARG A 20 -9.26 -25.81 0.60
CA ARG A 20 -7.83 -26.12 0.40
C ARG A 20 -7.17 -25.31 -0.72
N VAL A 21 -7.89 -25.04 -1.80
CA VAL A 21 -7.39 -24.25 -2.94
C VAL A 21 -7.33 -22.78 -2.54
N VAL A 22 -8.36 -22.28 -1.84
CA VAL A 22 -8.37 -20.92 -1.29
C VAL A 22 -7.20 -20.72 -0.33
N ASP A 23 -6.98 -21.65 0.60
CA ASP A 23 -5.89 -21.58 1.58
C ASP A 23 -4.51 -21.61 0.92
N ALA A 24 -4.29 -22.52 -0.03
CA ALA A 24 -3.01 -22.61 -0.73
C ALA A 24 -2.73 -21.37 -1.58
N THR A 25 -3.74 -20.84 -2.27
CA THR A 25 -3.63 -19.60 -3.04
C THR A 25 -3.39 -18.39 -2.12
N ALA A 26 -4.10 -18.30 -0.99
CA ALA A 26 -3.93 -17.23 -0.02
C ALA A 26 -2.52 -17.24 0.59
N ALA A 27 -2.00 -18.42 0.92
CA ALA A 27 -0.62 -18.56 1.38
C ALA A 27 0.38 -18.09 0.32
N GLY A 28 0.19 -18.48 -0.95
CA GLY A 28 1.02 -18.01 -2.06
C GLY A 28 1.02 -16.49 -2.21
N GLN A 29 -0.16 -15.86 -2.13
CA GLN A 29 -0.30 -14.40 -2.22
C GLN A 29 0.33 -13.68 -1.02
N ALA A 30 0.21 -14.24 0.19
CA ALA A 30 0.89 -13.70 1.36
C ALA A 30 2.42 -13.73 1.19
N TYR A 31 2.98 -14.82 0.67
CA TYR A 31 4.42 -14.88 0.37
C TYR A 31 4.85 -13.86 -0.68
N THR A 32 4.08 -13.70 -1.77
CA THR A 32 4.37 -12.68 -2.78
C THR A 32 4.35 -11.27 -2.18
N ALA A 33 3.37 -10.96 -1.34
CA ALA A 33 3.30 -9.67 -0.64
C ALA A 33 4.53 -9.39 0.23
N LEU A 34 4.98 -10.39 1.00
CA LEU A 34 6.19 -10.28 1.82
C LEU A 34 7.42 -10.03 0.96
N ALA A 35 7.59 -10.80 -0.12
CA ALA A 35 8.72 -10.66 -1.04
C ALA A 35 8.74 -9.27 -1.69
N THR A 36 7.59 -8.74 -2.12
CA THR A 36 7.51 -7.41 -2.74
C THR A 36 7.91 -6.30 -1.76
N VAL A 37 7.49 -6.38 -0.49
CA VAL A 37 7.89 -5.39 0.53
C VAL A 37 9.37 -5.50 0.86
N GLU A 38 9.91 -6.72 0.97
CA GLU A 38 11.35 -6.93 1.18
C GLU A 38 12.19 -6.37 0.02
N GLU A 39 11.79 -6.62 -1.22
CA GLU A 39 12.47 -6.11 -2.41
C GLU A 39 12.46 -4.59 -2.46
N LEU A 40 11.31 -3.96 -2.20
CA LEU A 40 11.18 -2.51 -2.13
C LEU A 40 12.12 -1.91 -1.07
N LEU A 41 12.08 -2.44 0.15
CA LEU A 41 12.83 -1.88 1.27
C LEU A 41 14.33 -2.14 1.14
N LYS A 42 14.71 -3.26 0.52
CA LYS A 42 16.12 -3.54 0.17
C LYS A 42 16.65 -2.55 -0.87
N ASP A 43 15.89 -2.24 -1.92
CA ASP A 43 16.28 -1.27 -2.94
C ASP A 43 16.50 0.13 -2.33
N TRP A 44 15.68 0.51 -1.34
CA TRP A 44 15.73 1.85 -0.74
C TRP A 44 16.73 1.97 0.42
N ASP A 45 17.22 0.85 0.95
CA ASP A 45 18.31 0.82 1.93
C ASP A 45 19.64 1.30 1.32
N GLU A 46 19.84 1.11 0.00
CA GLU A 46 21.04 1.55 -0.73
C GLU A 46 21.00 3.03 -1.15
N GLY A 47 20.04 3.80 -0.63
CA GLY A 47 19.86 5.22 -0.93
C GLY A 47 18.57 5.46 -1.70
N GLY A 48 17.45 5.43 -0.97
CA GLY A 48 16.12 5.67 -1.50
C GLY A 48 15.86 7.09 -2.01
N PRO A 49 14.64 7.34 -2.52
CA PRO A 49 14.29 8.59 -3.20
C PRO A 49 14.18 9.78 -2.24
N ASN A 50 14.52 10.96 -2.74
CA ASN A 50 14.38 12.20 -1.98
C ASN A 50 12.91 12.54 -1.73
N VAL A 51 12.63 13.13 -0.57
CA VAL A 51 11.33 13.68 -0.24
C VAL A 51 11.10 14.99 -0.99
N LEU A 52 9.94 15.12 -1.63
CA LEU A 52 9.57 16.38 -2.27
C LEU A 52 9.36 17.48 -1.22
N ARG A 53 9.66 18.73 -1.59
CA ARG A 53 9.38 19.90 -0.72
C ARG A 53 7.92 20.01 -0.26
N ALA A 54 6.98 19.50 -1.06
CA ALA A 54 5.55 19.47 -0.73
C ALA A 54 5.13 18.22 0.07
N GLY A 55 6.09 17.36 0.44
CA GLY A 55 5.87 16.01 0.95
C GLY A 55 5.65 14.99 -0.17
N GLY A 56 5.93 13.73 0.13
CA GLY A 56 5.72 12.62 -0.79
C GLY A 56 6.82 12.40 -1.82
N LEU A 57 6.52 11.54 -2.79
CA LEU A 57 7.42 11.08 -3.84
C LEU A 57 7.20 11.80 -5.16
N SER A 58 8.27 11.94 -5.95
CA SER A 58 8.17 12.38 -7.33
C SER A 58 7.56 11.28 -8.21
N VAL A 59 6.88 11.69 -9.30
CA VAL A 59 6.35 10.73 -10.30
C VAL A 59 7.47 9.90 -10.92
N ARG A 60 8.66 10.50 -11.10
CA ARG A 60 9.83 9.82 -11.65
C ARG A 60 10.31 8.69 -10.73
N ASP A 61 10.33 8.95 -9.42
CA ASP A 61 10.80 7.97 -8.44
C ASP A 61 9.76 6.87 -8.21
N LEU A 62 8.47 7.21 -8.21
CA LEU A 62 7.39 6.22 -8.22
C LEU A 62 7.49 5.30 -9.44
N LYS A 63 7.73 5.87 -10.63
CA LYS A 63 7.92 5.08 -11.86
C LYS A 63 9.16 4.19 -11.78
N ARG A 64 10.24 4.66 -11.16
CA ARG A 64 11.46 3.85 -10.95
C ARG A 64 11.17 2.67 -10.01
N ALA A 65 10.49 2.92 -8.90
CA ALA A 65 10.09 1.86 -7.97
C ALA A 65 9.15 0.84 -8.64
N ALA A 66 8.22 1.30 -9.47
CA ALA A 66 7.35 0.41 -10.24
C ALA A 66 8.11 -0.50 -11.21
N VAL A 67 9.13 0.04 -11.88
CA VAL A 67 10.02 -0.74 -12.75
C VAL A 67 10.88 -1.72 -11.94
N ALA A 68 11.43 -1.29 -10.80
CA ALA A 68 12.24 -2.15 -9.94
C ALA A 68 11.44 -3.35 -9.42
N LEU A 69 10.17 -3.13 -9.04
CA LEU A 69 9.25 -4.15 -8.55
C LEU A 69 8.54 -4.95 -9.66
N ASP A 70 8.75 -4.62 -10.93
CA ASP A 70 8.02 -5.18 -12.08
C ASP A 70 6.48 -5.14 -11.95
N VAL A 71 5.95 -3.98 -11.52
CA VAL A 71 4.51 -3.76 -11.36
C VAL A 71 4.06 -2.43 -11.97
N ALA A 72 2.75 -2.24 -12.11
CA ALA A 72 2.19 -0.96 -12.51
C ALA A 72 2.35 0.10 -11.40
N GLU A 73 2.46 1.38 -11.78
CA GLU A 73 2.65 2.50 -10.83
C GLU A 73 1.62 2.54 -9.68
N PRO A 74 0.32 2.28 -9.87
CA PRO A 74 -0.64 2.24 -8.76
C PRO A 74 -0.38 1.11 -7.76
N VAL A 75 0.19 -0.02 -8.21
CA VAL A 75 0.55 -1.16 -7.36
C VAL A 75 1.80 -0.84 -6.56
N ALA A 76 2.80 -0.22 -7.19
CA ALA A 76 3.98 0.27 -6.47
C ALA A 76 3.61 1.31 -5.41
N ALA A 77 2.73 2.27 -5.75
CA ALA A 77 2.22 3.26 -4.80
C ALA A 77 1.52 2.60 -3.61
N PHE A 78 0.76 1.52 -3.85
CA PHE A 78 0.13 0.74 -2.79
C PHE A 78 1.15 0.13 -1.82
N TRP A 79 2.18 -0.55 -2.33
CA TRP A 79 3.20 -1.19 -1.48
C TRP A 79 4.02 -0.17 -0.70
N ILE A 80 4.40 0.94 -1.33
CA ILE A 80 5.13 2.04 -0.69
C ILE A 80 4.32 2.64 0.47
N GLU A 81 3.04 2.96 0.22
CA GLU A 81 2.16 3.51 1.25
C GLU A 81 1.89 2.52 2.38
N LEU A 82 1.77 1.23 2.07
CA LEU A 82 1.58 0.20 3.07
C LEU A 82 2.82 0.02 3.95
N ALA A 83 4.01 -0.01 3.36
CA ALA A 83 5.27 -0.08 4.09
C ALA A 83 5.47 1.15 5.00
N TYR A 84 5.10 2.34 4.51
CA TYR A 84 5.12 3.57 5.30
C TYR A 84 4.13 3.52 6.47
N ALA A 85 2.88 3.13 6.20
CA ALA A 85 1.86 3.00 7.24
C ALA A 85 2.21 1.93 8.30
N ALA A 86 2.94 0.89 7.91
CA ALA A 86 3.42 -0.16 8.82
C ALA A 86 4.65 0.27 9.63
N GLY A 87 5.19 1.47 9.36
CA GLY A 87 6.39 1.99 10.02
C GLY A 87 7.69 1.33 9.56
N LEU A 88 7.65 0.53 8.49
CA LEU A 88 8.83 -0.13 7.91
C LEU A 88 9.62 0.80 7.00
N LEU A 89 8.96 1.84 6.49
CA LEU A 89 9.51 2.89 5.65
C LEU A 89 9.26 4.24 6.32
N ALA A 90 10.30 5.07 6.41
CA ALA A 90 10.14 6.44 6.87
C ALA A 90 11.11 7.36 6.15
N SER A 91 10.92 8.63 6.40
CA SER A 91 11.86 9.65 6.00
C SER A 91 12.96 9.79 7.06
N ASP A 92 14.22 9.94 6.65
CA ASP A 92 15.37 10.05 7.57
C ASP A 92 15.46 11.38 8.34
N GLY A 93 14.79 12.43 7.86
CA GLY A 93 14.75 13.75 8.47
C GLY A 93 16.04 14.57 8.33
N ASP A 94 16.96 14.13 7.47
CA ASP A 94 18.22 14.83 7.20
C ASP A 94 18.02 16.06 6.28
N VAL A 95 19.07 16.86 6.07
CA VAL A 95 19.01 18.10 5.24
C VAL A 95 18.59 17.80 3.80
N ASP A 96 19.02 16.65 3.27
CA ASP A 96 18.61 16.11 1.97
C ASP A 96 17.71 14.89 2.19
N GLU A 97 16.60 15.14 2.88
CA GLU A 97 15.66 14.15 3.39
C GLU A 97 15.28 13.07 2.36
N ARG A 98 15.42 11.80 2.74
CA ARG A 98 15.15 10.62 1.89
C ARG A 98 14.27 9.60 2.58
N TYR A 99 13.49 8.89 1.76
CA TYR A 99 12.80 7.68 2.22
C TYR A 99 13.76 6.50 2.29
N ALA A 100 13.81 5.84 3.43
CA ALA A 100 14.64 4.66 3.68
C ALA A 100 13.91 3.65 4.59
N ALA A 101 14.40 2.42 4.61
CA ALA A 101 13.95 1.42 5.56
C ALA A 101 14.21 1.89 6.99
N THR A 102 13.28 1.64 7.90
CA THR A 102 13.45 1.96 9.32
C THR A 102 14.09 0.78 10.06
N PRO A 103 14.63 0.98 11.28
CA PRO A 103 15.05 -0.14 12.12
C PRO A 103 13.94 -1.18 12.40
N ALA A 104 12.66 -0.78 12.32
CA ALA A 104 11.54 -1.72 12.46
C ALA A 104 11.47 -2.73 11.30
N TYR A 105 12.07 -2.43 10.14
CA TYR A 105 12.20 -3.38 9.04
C TYR A 105 13.06 -4.58 9.43
N ASP A 106 14.21 -4.37 10.08
CA ASP A 106 15.08 -5.45 10.52
C ASP A 106 14.36 -6.36 11.54
N GLU A 107 13.71 -5.75 12.53
CA GLU A 107 12.89 -6.49 13.49
C GLU A 107 11.74 -7.26 12.83
N TRP A 108 11.13 -6.68 11.80
CA TRP A 108 10.05 -7.32 11.05
C TRP A 108 10.57 -8.55 10.30
N ARG A 109 11.73 -8.48 9.63
CA ARG A 109 12.31 -9.59 8.85
C ARG A 109 12.60 -10.83 9.67
N GLU A 110 13.00 -10.66 10.92
CA GLU A 110 13.28 -11.77 11.85
C GLU A 110 12.01 -12.50 12.32
N ARG A 111 10.81 -11.97 12.06
CA ARG A 111 9.55 -12.60 12.46
C ARG A 111 9.13 -13.74 11.53
N PRO A 112 8.37 -14.72 12.05
CA PRO A 112 7.70 -15.72 11.23
C PRO A 112 6.85 -15.08 10.13
N ALA A 113 6.79 -15.71 8.94
CA ALA A 113 6.06 -15.18 7.78
C ALA A 113 4.60 -14.82 8.11
N ALA A 114 3.92 -15.62 8.94
CA ALA A 114 2.55 -15.35 9.37
C ALA A 114 2.42 -14.04 10.17
N GLU A 115 3.37 -13.75 11.05
CA GLU A 115 3.37 -12.50 11.83
C GLU A 115 3.71 -11.30 10.96
N ARG A 116 4.66 -11.47 10.04
CA ARG A 116 5.01 -10.44 9.05
C ARG A 116 3.81 -10.06 8.19
N TRP A 117 3.09 -11.07 7.71
CA TRP A 117 1.86 -10.89 6.95
C TRP A 117 0.76 -10.24 7.80
N ALA A 118 0.57 -10.72 9.04
CA ALA A 118 -0.42 -10.16 9.94
C ALA A 118 -0.21 -8.67 10.22
N LEU A 119 1.04 -8.21 10.35
CA LEU A 119 1.34 -6.78 10.50
C LEU A 119 0.85 -5.98 9.27
N LEU A 120 1.21 -6.42 8.07
CA LEU A 120 0.82 -5.74 6.83
C LEU A 120 -0.70 -5.73 6.65
N ALA A 121 -1.36 -6.87 6.88
CA ALA A 121 -2.81 -6.99 6.74
C ALA A 121 -3.56 -6.10 7.75
N GLN A 122 -3.15 -6.10 9.02
CA GLN A 122 -3.76 -5.25 10.05
C GLN A 122 -3.54 -3.77 9.77
N THR A 123 -2.34 -3.39 9.32
CA THR A 123 -2.02 -2.02 8.89
C THR A 123 -2.94 -1.60 7.76
N TRP A 124 -3.11 -2.46 6.74
CA TRP A 124 -3.99 -2.18 5.61
C TRP A 124 -5.45 -2.02 6.06
N LEU A 125 -5.97 -2.89 6.92
CA LEU A 125 -7.36 -2.79 7.41
C LEU A 125 -7.61 -1.46 8.15
N ALA A 126 -6.65 -1.01 8.97
CA ALA A 126 -6.79 0.21 9.76
C ALA A 126 -6.48 1.51 8.99
N ALA A 127 -5.71 1.45 7.89
CA ALA A 127 -5.20 2.65 7.24
C ALA A 127 -6.29 3.50 6.57
N THR A 128 -6.28 4.82 6.81
CA THR A 128 -7.17 5.78 6.14
C THR A 128 -6.70 6.20 4.76
N ARG A 129 -5.39 6.06 4.50
CA ARG A 129 -4.77 6.44 3.23
C ARG A 129 -5.22 5.52 2.10
N THR A 130 -5.46 6.10 0.94
CA THR A 130 -5.93 5.38 -0.26
C THR A 130 -4.92 5.57 -1.42
N PRO A 131 -3.96 4.65 -1.56
CA PRO A 131 -2.86 4.80 -2.52
C PRO A 131 -3.31 4.91 -3.98
N GLY A 132 -4.45 4.29 -4.33
CA GLY A 132 -5.00 4.29 -5.69
C GLY A 132 -5.44 5.65 -6.22
N VAL A 133 -5.42 6.72 -5.41
CA VAL A 133 -5.65 8.10 -5.91
C VAL A 133 -4.37 8.87 -6.20
N ALA A 134 -3.19 8.30 -5.91
CA ALA A 134 -1.92 8.87 -6.33
C ALA A 134 -1.89 9.00 -7.87
N GLY A 135 -1.32 10.11 -8.37
CA GLY A 135 -1.36 10.48 -9.78
C GLY A 135 -2.67 11.17 -10.22
N GLY A 136 -3.70 11.13 -9.39
CA GLY A 136 -4.93 11.92 -9.58
C GLY A 136 -4.74 13.40 -9.24
N ARG A 137 -5.84 14.16 -9.26
CA ARG A 137 -5.85 15.59 -8.91
C ARG A 137 -6.78 15.89 -7.76
N ASP A 138 -6.40 16.85 -6.92
CA ASP A 138 -7.23 17.36 -5.84
C ASP A 138 -8.24 18.42 -6.32
N ALA A 139 -9.08 18.92 -5.41
CA ALA A 139 -10.08 19.95 -5.71
C ALA A 139 -9.48 21.31 -6.16
N LYS A 140 -8.16 21.49 -5.99
CA LYS A 140 -7.40 22.67 -6.42
C LYS A 140 -6.54 22.37 -7.66
N ASP A 141 -6.86 21.28 -8.38
CA ASP A 141 -6.17 20.80 -9.58
C ASP A 141 -4.70 20.37 -9.37
N ARG A 142 -4.26 20.17 -8.12
CA ARG A 142 -2.89 19.74 -7.79
C ARG A 142 -2.79 18.22 -7.87
N VAL A 143 -1.67 17.74 -8.43
CA VAL A 143 -1.39 16.31 -8.51
C VAL A 143 -1.16 15.73 -7.10
N LEU A 144 -1.79 14.59 -6.82
CA LEU A 144 -1.59 13.84 -5.58
C LEU A 144 -0.37 12.92 -5.71
N SER A 145 0.64 13.12 -4.87
CA SER A 145 1.83 12.26 -4.80
C SER A 145 1.65 11.11 -3.81
N ALA A 146 2.20 9.93 -4.12
CA ALA A 146 2.39 8.88 -3.11
C ALA A 146 3.23 9.42 -1.95
N LEU A 147 2.91 8.99 -0.72
CA LEU A 147 3.42 9.50 0.56
C LEU A 147 3.14 10.99 0.82
N GLY A 148 2.43 11.66 -0.09
CA GLY A 148 2.05 13.07 0.02
C GLY A 148 0.77 13.29 0.84
N PRO A 149 0.42 14.54 1.13
CA PRO A 149 -0.85 14.88 1.77
C PRO A 149 -2.03 14.64 0.83
N GLY A 150 -3.24 14.47 1.39
CA GLY A 150 -4.50 14.45 0.62
C GLY A 150 -4.94 13.08 0.09
N LEU A 151 -4.30 11.99 0.55
CA LEU A 151 -4.69 10.63 0.20
C LEU A 151 -5.65 9.98 1.21
N ASP A 152 -5.86 10.62 2.36
CA ASP A 152 -6.75 10.12 3.41
C ASP A 152 -8.22 10.13 3.02
N ARG A 153 -8.91 9.02 3.33
CA ARG A 153 -10.35 8.85 3.25
C ARG A 153 -10.82 8.18 4.52
N SER A 154 -11.56 8.92 5.36
CA SER A 154 -12.02 8.44 6.66
C SER A 154 -12.87 7.18 6.59
N ALA A 155 -13.59 6.95 5.48
CA ALA A 155 -14.41 5.76 5.27
C ALA A 155 -13.62 4.52 4.78
N ALA A 156 -12.33 4.65 4.46
CA ALA A 156 -11.55 3.53 3.90
C ALA A 156 -11.48 2.29 4.81
N PRO A 157 -11.25 2.41 6.14
CA PRO A 157 -11.22 1.25 7.02
C PRO A 157 -12.54 0.48 7.03
N GLU A 158 -13.67 1.19 7.06
CA GLU A 158 -15.00 0.57 7.06
C GLU A 158 -15.23 -0.27 5.80
N VAL A 159 -14.78 0.20 4.64
CA VAL A 159 -14.89 -0.55 3.38
C VAL A 159 -13.99 -1.78 3.37
N ARG A 160 -12.77 -1.68 3.92
CA ARG A 160 -11.80 -2.79 3.93
C ARG A 160 -12.22 -3.94 4.85
N HIS A 161 -12.92 -3.65 5.95
CA HIS A 161 -13.49 -4.67 6.83
C HIS A 161 -14.66 -5.46 6.21
N ARG A 162 -15.15 -5.07 5.04
CA ARG A 162 -16.21 -5.78 4.31
C ARG A 162 -15.68 -6.81 3.30
N VAL A 163 -14.35 -6.91 3.14
CA VAL A 163 -13.66 -7.82 2.20
C VAL A 163 -13.42 -9.17 2.86
#